data_AF-A0A726U963-F1
#
_entry.id   AF-A0A726U963-F1
#
_cell.length_a   1.000
_cell.length_b   1.000
_cell.length_c   1.000
_cell.angle_alpha   90.00
_cell.angle_beta   90.00
_cell.angle_gamma   90.00
#
_symmetry.space_group_name_H-M   'P 1'
#
loop_
_entity.id
_entity.type
_entity.pdbx_description
1 polymer ?
#
loop_
_entity_poly.entity_id
_entity_poly.type
_entity_poly.pdbx_seq_one_letter_code
_entity_poly.pdbx_strand_id
1 'polypeptide(L)'
;SKILSPIDSEIADENIWDDGINAFLLNYRANYLHSKVGGEDSYFGQIQPGFNFGPWRLRNLSSWQNLSSEKKFESAYIYAERGLKKIKSKLTVGDKYTSADLFDSVPFRGFSLNKDESMIPFSQRTYYPTIRGIAKTNATVEVRQNGYLIYSTSVPPGQFEIGREQIADLGVGVGVLDVSIYEKNGQVQNYTVPYSTPVLS
;
A
#
# COMPACT_ATOMS: atom_id res chain seq x y z
N SER A 1 -36.10 -1.66 8.06
CA SER A 1 -35.32 -0.51 7.58
C SER A 1 -33.92 -1.02 7.26
N LYS A 2 -33.64 -1.26 5.98
CA LYS A 2 -32.33 -1.74 5.51
C LYS A 2 -31.53 -0.47 5.25
N ILE A 3 -30.68 -0.08 6.22
CA ILE A 3 -29.77 1.03 6.04
C ILE A 3 -28.88 0.63 4.86
N LEU A 4 -28.98 1.39 3.77
CA LEU A 4 -28.09 1.26 2.63
C LEU A 4 -26.68 1.47 3.16
N SER A 5 -25.86 0.42 3.08
CA SER A 5 -24.41 0.53 3.22
C SER A 5 -23.95 1.69 2.34
N PRO A 6 -23.02 2.54 2.82
CA PRO A 6 -22.33 3.45 1.92
C PRO A 6 -21.82 2.61 0.75
N ILE A 7 -22.20 3.03 -0.45
CA ILE A 7 -21.56 2.60 -1.68
C ILE A 7 -20.06 2.92 -1.50
N ASP A 8 -19.20 1.96 -1.82
CA ASP A 8 -17.73 2.07 -1.88
C ASP A 8 -16.91 1.97 -0.58
N SER A 9 -16.93 0.80 0.07
CA SER A 9 -15.71 0.34 0.76
C SER A 9 -14.83 -0.42 -0.23
N GLU A 10 -13.71 0.18 -0.65
CA GLU A 10 -12.70 -0.44 -1.54
C GLU A 10 -12.17 -1.78 -0.99
N ILE A 11 -12.43 -2.08 0.28
CA ILE A 11 -12.14 -3.34 0.94
C ILE A 11 -13.43 -3.92 1.51
N ALA A 12 -13.59 -5.23 1.36
CA ALA A 12 -14.69 -6.01 1.93
C ALA A 12 -14.76 -5.88 3.47
N ASP A 13 -15.96 -6.07 4.05
CA ASP A 13 -16.15 -6.12 5.51
C ASP A 13 -15.20 -7.16 6.15
N GLU A 14 -14.57 -6.80 7.28
CA GLU A 14 -13.62 -7.65 8.00
C GLU A 14 -14.19 -9.03 8.33
N ASN A 15 -15.51 -9.10 8.56
CA ASN A 15 -16.21 -10.33 8.92
C ASN A 15 -16.30 -11.35 7.79
N ILE A 16 -16.10 -10.93 6.54
CA ILE A 16 -16.15 -11.82 5.37
C ILE A 16 -14.76 -12.18 4.82
N TRP A 17 -13.69 -11.75 5.48
CA TRP A 17 -12.33 -12.13 5.07
C TRP A 17 -12.05 -13.59 5.42
N ASP A 18 -11.73 -14.38 4.40
CA ASP A 18 -11.39 -15.79 4.54
C ASP A 18 -9.88 -15.96 4.84
N ASP A 19 -9.56 -16.86 5.78
CA ASP A 19 -8.18 -17.22 6.11
C ASP A 19 -7.58 -18.23 5.10
N GLY A 20 -8.39 -18.73 4.16
CA GLY A 20 -8.03 -19.72 3.17
C GLY A 20 -8.08 -21.15 3.70
N ILE A 21 -7.60 -22.08 2.88
CA ILE A 21 -7.56 -23.51 3.20
C ILE A 21 -6.19 -23.93 3.75
N ASN A 22 -6.20 -25.04 4.48
CA ASN A 22 -4.97 -25.71 4.87
C ASN A 22 -4.31 -26.31 3.62
N ALA A 23 -3.06 -25.92 3.34
CA ALA A 23 -2.37 -26.34 2.13
C ALA A 23 -0.86 -26.33 2.31
N PHE A 24 -0.19 -27.27 1.63
CA PHE A 24 1.25 -27.24 1.42
C PHE A 24 1.54 -26.64 0.05
N LEU A 25 2.57 -25.79 -0.01
CA LEU A 25 3.05 -25.15 -1.22
C LEU A 25 4.54 -25.44 -1.38
N LEU A 26 4.99 -25.66 -2.61
CA LEU A 26 6.40 -25.82 -2.92
C LEU A 26 6.68 -25.18 -4.27
N ASN A 27 7.46 -24.10 -4.26
CA ASN A 27 8.09 -23.61 -5.49
C ASN A 27 9.55 -24.06 -5.51
N TYR A 28 10.07 -24.34 -6.69
CA TYR A 28 11.46 -24.70 -6.88
C TYR A 28 12.04 -24.04 -8.13
N ARG A 29 13.35 -23.80 -8.11
CA ARG A 29 14.13 -23.34 -9.25
C ARG A 29 15.44 -24.11 -9.26
N ALA A 30 15.85 -24.57 -10.44
CA ALA A 30 17.15 -25.20 -10.63
C ALA A 30 17.81 -24.61 -11.87
N ASN A 31 19.12 -24.39 -11.81
CA ASN A 31 19.93 -23.94 -12.94
C ASN A 31 21.20 -24.79 -13.02
N TYR A 32 21.63 -25.03 -14.25
CA TYR A 32 22.86 -25.72 -14.58
C TYR A 32 23.59 -24.93 -15.65
N LEU A 33 24.88 -24.67 -15.42
CA LEU A 33 25.76 -24.01 -16.36
C LEU A 33 26.99 -24.89 -16.58
N HIS A 34 27.26 -25.19 -17.85
CA HIS A 34 28.42 -25.94 -18.28
C HIS A 34 29.41 -25.00 -18.98
N SER A 35 30.66 -24.93 -18.53
CA SER A 35 31.71 -24.16 -19.19
C SER A 35 32.70 -25.04 -19.94
N LYS A 36 32.79 -24.84 -21.27
CA LYS A 36 33.76 -25.53 -22.12
C LYS A 36 35.19 -24.98 -22.00
N VAL A 37 35.36 -23.78 -21.42
CA VAL A 37 36.65 -23.12 -21.22
C VAL A 37 36.85 -22.94 -19.72
N GLY A 38 37.78 -23.70 -19.12
CA GLY A 38 38.01 -23.72 -17.66
C GLY A 38 37.45 -24.95 -16.92
N GLY A 39 36.53 -25.71 -17.52
CA GLY A 39 36.18 -27.08 -17.09
C GLY A 39 35.33 -27.21 -15.83
N GLU A 40 34.75 -26.12 -15.32
CA GLU A 40 33.96 -26.15 -14.09
C GLU A 40 32.47 -26.00 -14.38
N ASP A 41 31.70 -26.96 -13.88
CA ASP A 41 30.24 -26.93 -13.90
C ASP A 41 29.71 -26.17 -12.69
N SER A 42 28.63 -25.42 -12.90
CA SER A 42 27.93 -24.71 -11.84
C SER A 42 26.50 -25.22 -11.71
N TYR A 43 26.10 -25.51 -10.48
CA TYR A 43 24.76 -25.95 -10.14
C TYR A 43 24.15 -25.00 -9.12
N PHE A 44 22.89 -24.66 -9.32
CA PHE A 44 22.10 -23.88 -8.37
C PHE A 44 20.73 -24.52 -8.21
N GLY A 45 20.28 -24.66 -6.97
CA GLY A 45 18.95 -25.11 -6.60
C GLY A 45 18.36 -24.17 -5.56
N GLN A 46 17.08 -23.87 -5.67
CA GLN A 46 16.35 -23.08 -4.70
C GLN A 46 14.98 -23.70 -4.48
N ILE A 47 14.56 -23.77 -3.22
CA ILE A 47 13.24 -24.23 -2.82
C ILE A 47 12.57 -23.17 -1.94
N GLN A 48 11.26 -23.06 -2.09
CA GLN A 48 10.39 -22.21 -1.29
C GLN A 48 9.23 -23.03 -0.75
N PRO A 49 9.45 -23.87 0.28
CA PRO A 49 8.36 -24.57 0.92
C PRO A 49 7.50 -23.59 1.72
N GLY A 50 6.19 -23.81 1.69
CA GLY A 50 5.21 -23.04 2.41
C GLY A 50 4.12 -23.94 2.98
N PHE A 51 3.57 -23.55 4.12
CA PHE A 51 2.44 -24.23 4.73
C PHE A 51 1.42 -23.20 5.21
N ASN A 52 0.16 -23.40 4.83
CA ASN A 52 -0.97 -22.60 5.30
C ASN A 52 -1.76 -23.45 6.28
N PHE A 53 -2.04 -22.91 7.46
CA PHE A 53 -2.87 -23.56 8.47
C PHE A 53 -3.74 -22.54 9.20
N GLY A 54 -5.05 -22.56 8.92
CA GLY A 54 -5.96 -21.51 9.36
C GLY A 54 -5.42 -20.12 8.98
N PRO A 55 -5.26 -19.18 9.93
CA PRO A 55 -4.73 -17.83 9.69
C PRO A 55 -3.19 -17.73 9.68
N TRP A 56 -2.48 -18.84 9.87
CA TRP A 56 -1.02 -18.88 9.85
C TRP A 56 -0.46 -19.25 8.48
N ARG A 57 0.66 -18.62 8.13
CA ARG A 57 1.38 -18.82 6.88
C ARG A 57 2.85 -19.01 7.22
N LEU A 58 3.34 -20.24 7.11
CA LEU A 58 4.75 -20.57 7.27
C LEU A 58 5.42 -20.47 5.90
N ARG A 59 6.56 -19.79 5.83
CA ARG A 59 7.35 -19.60 4.60
C ARG A 59 8.83 -19.83 4.89
N ASN A 60 9.51 -20.45 3.94
CA ASN A 60 10.96 -20.61 3.96
C ASN A 60 11.51 -20.38 2.56
N LEU A 61 12.73 -19.86 2.50
CA LEU A 61 13.53 -19.80 1.27
C LEU A 61 14.89 -20.40 1.58
N SER A 62 15.23 -21.46 0.87
CA SER A 62 16.51 -22.14 0.99
C SER A 62 17.12 -22.33 -0.39
N SER A 63 18.42 -22.09 -0.49
CA SER A 63 19.19 -22.25 -1.72
C SER A 63 20.43 -23.10 -1.48
N TRP A 64 20.78 -23.85 -2.51
CA TRP A 64 21.98 -24.64 -2.61
C TRP A 64 22.71 -24.25 -3.88
N GLN A 65 24.02 -24.06 -3.78
CA GLN A 65 24.87 -23.81 -4.94
C GLN A 65 26.12 -24.66 -4.85
N ASN A 66 26.62 -25.05 -6.02
CA ASN A 66 27.91 -25.66 -6.21
C ASN A 66 28.61 -24.92 -7.34
N LEU A 67 29.62 -24.12 -6.98
CA LEU A 67 30.49 -23.45 -7.94
C LEU A 67 31.86 -24.09 -7.81
N SER A 68 32.24 -24.87 -8.82
CA SER A 68 33.57 -25.48 -8.94
C SER A 68 33.89 -26.51 -7.85
N SER A 69 34.18 -26.04 -6.64
CA SER A 69 34.53 -26.84 -5.45
C SER A 69 33.87 -26.34 -4.16
N GLU A 70 33.18 -25.19 -4.19
CA GLU A 70 32.47 -24.65 -3.04
C GLU A 70 30.98 -25.03 -3.10
N LYS A 71 30.56 -25.86 -2.15
CA LYS A 71 29.16 -26.21 -1.93
C LYS A 71 28.62 -25.38 -0.78
N LYS A 72 27.61 -24.55 -1.06
CA LYS A 72 27.00 -23.70 -0.05
C LYS A 72 25.51 -23.97 0.02
N PHE A 73 25.01 -24.16 1.24
CA PHE A 73 23.59 -24.21 1.54
C PHE A 73 23.25 -23.05 2.45
N GLU A 74 22.24 -22.28 2.08
CA GLU A 74 21.81 -21.11 2.83
C GLU A 74 20.30 -21.08 2.95
N SER A 75 19.82 -20.66 4.11
CA SER A 75 18.42 -20.31 4.30
C SER A 75 18.33 -18.80 4.46
N ALA A 76 17.69 -18.15 3.49
CA ALA A 76 17.52 -16.70 3.51
C ALA A 76 16.51 -16.29 4.59
N TYR A 77 15.44 -17.05 4.78
CA TYR A 77 14.46 -16.81 5.83
C TYR A 77 13.68 -18.08 6.18
N ILE A 78 13.15 -18.10 7.40
CA ILE A 78 12.14 -19.05 7.85
C ILE A 78 11.26 -18.36 8.88
N TYR A 79 10.00 -18.13 8.54
CA TYR A 79 9.09 -17.40 9.44
C TYR A 79 7.66 -17.87 9.29
N ALA A 80 6.89 -17.70 10.36
CA ALA A 80 5.45 -17.80 10.36
C ALA A 80 4.85 -16.39 10.46
N GLU A 81 3.82 -16.11 9.68
CA GLU A 81 3.08 -14.86 9.76
C GLU A 81 1.57 -15.08 9.86
N ARG A 82 0.89 -14.10 10.47
CA ARG A 82 -0.56 -14.07 10.60
C ARG A 82 -1.08 -12.63 10.59
N GLY A 83 -2.18 -12.42 9.87
CA GLY A 83 -2.95 -11.18 9.93
C GLY A 83 -3.76 -11.04 11.22
N LEU A 84 -3.70 -9.86 11.83
CA LEU A 84 -4.45 -9.44 13.01
C LEU A 84 -5.45 -8.35 12.59
N LYS A 85 -6.62 -8.81 12.13
CA LYS A 85 -7.65 -7.99 11.48
C LYS A 85 -8.08 -6.77 12.33
N LYS A 86 -8.37 -6.97 13.63
CA LYS A 86 -8.79 -5.92 14.58
C LYS A 86 -7.86 -4.71 14.68
N ILE A 87 -6.56 -4.92 14.46
CA ILE A 87 -5.54 -3.86 14.54
C ILE A 87 -4.89 -3.58 13.19
N LYS A 88 -5.45 -4.14 12.09
CA LYS A 88 -4.97 -3.98 10.71
C LYS A 88 -3.45 -4.18 10.58
N SER A 89 -2.95 -5.24 11.21
CA SER A 89 -1.51 -5.48 11.35
C SER A 89 -1.17 -6.94 11.05
N LYS A 90 0.10 -7.21 10.75
CA LYS A 90 0.66 -8.55 10.53
C LYS A 90 1.70 -8.85 11.59
N LEU A 91 1.47 -9.95 12.31
CA LEU A 91 2.45 -10.54 13.22
C LEU A 91 3.35 -11.48 12.41
N THR A 92 4.67 -11.31 12.55
CA THR A 92 5.67 -12.23 12.00
C THR A 92 6.53 -12.76 13.13
N VAL A 93 6.86 -14.06 13.09
CA VAL A 93 7.75 -14.72 14.06
C VAL A 93 8.73 -15.62 13.31
N GLY A 94 10.02 -15.51 13.60
CA GLY A 94 11.09 -16.31 13.01
C GLY A 94 12.23 -15.45 12.48
N ASP A 95 12.88 -15.95 11.44
CA ASP A 95 14.00 -15.31 10.74
C ASP A 95 13.49 -14.58 9.50
N LYS A 96 13.65 -13.26 9.47
CA LYS A 96 13.25 -12.41 8.34
C LYS A 96 14.10 -11.14 8.31
N TYR A 97 13.90 -10.34 7.28
CA TYR A 97 14.47 -9.02 7.14
C TYR A 97 13.44 -7.93 7.47
N THR A 98 13.88 -6.79 7.97
CA THR A 98 13.02 -5.61 8.17
C THR A 98 12.62 -4.99 6.84
N SER A 99 11.55 -4.20 6.82
CA SER A 99 11.21 -3.40 5.65
C SER A 99 12.32 -2.37 5.36
N ALA A 100 12.45 -1.98 4.09
CA ALA A 100 13.44 -1.02 3.62
C ALA A 100 12.84 0.36 3.32
N ASP A 101 11.64 0.65 3.84
CA ASP A 101 10.88 1.86 3.45
C ASP A 101 11.56 3.16 3.90
N LEU A 102 12.21 3.16 5.06
CA LEU A 102 12.88 4.33 5.65
C LEU A 102 14.37 4.11 5.93
N PHE A 103 14.77 2.87 6.18
CA PHE A 103 16.12 2.50 6.59
C PHE A 103 16.58 1.27 5.82
N ASP A 104 17.89 1.00 5.85
CA ASP A 104 18.42 -0.24 5.29
C ASP A 104 17.79 -1.47 5.96
N SER A 105 17.49 -2.46 5.13
CA SER A 105 16.92 -3.73 5.59
C SER A 105 17.96 -4.52 6.38
N VAL A 106 17.60 -4.94 7.59
CA VAL A 106 18.46 -5.74 8.47
C VAL A 106 17.82 -7.09 8.79
N PRO A 107 18.61 -8.18 8.85
CA PRO A 107 18.10 -9.49 9.27
C PRO A 107 17.82 -9.49 10.78
N PHE A 108 16.75 -10.18 11.18
CA PHE A 108 16.41 -10.40 12.58
C PHE A 108 15.88 -11.82 12.80
N ARG A 109 16.08 -12.33 14.03
CA ARG A 109 15.43 -13.52 14.57
C ARG A 109 14.59 -13.12 15.76
N GLY A 110 13.27 -13.21 15.65
CA GLY A 110 12.39 -12.77 16.73
C GLY A 110 10.95 -12.60 16.26
N PHE A 111 10.28 -11.58 16.78
CA PHE A 111 8.92 -11.22 16.37
C PHE A 111 8.87 -9.78 15.88
N SER A 112 7.95 -9.50 14.97
CA SER A 112 7.61 -8.14 14.55
C SER A 112 6.12 -8.00 14.35
N LEU A 113 5.61 -6.81 14.66
CA LEU A 113 4.22 -6.44 14.46
C LEU A 113 4.20 -5.16 13.65
N ASN A 114 3.76 -5.25 12.40
CA ASN A 114 3.74 -4.13 11.46
C ASN A 114 2.31 -3.92 10.98
N LYS A 115 1.92 -2.67 10.67
CA LYS A 115 0.66 -2.45 9.96
C LYS A 115 0.70 -3.14 8.61
N ASP A 116 -0.45 -3.69 8.20
CA ASP A 116 -0.61 -4.29 6.89
C ASP A 116 -1.50 -3.38 6.06
N GLU A 117 -0.88 -2.65 5.13
CA GLU A 117 -1.59 -1.70 4.29
C GLU A 117 -2.67 -2.37 3.43
N SER A 118 -2.51 -3.63 3.06
CA SER A 118 -3.55 -4.36 2.30
C SER A 118 -4.87 -4.47 3.07
N MET A 119 -4.86 -4.28 4.39
CA MET A 119 -6.04 -4.27 5.28
C MET A 119 -6.68 -2.87 5.45
N ILE A 120 -6.11 -1.83 4.82
CA ILE A 120 -6.54 -0.43 4.92
C ILE A 120 -7.03 0.05 3.55
N PRO A 121 -8.23 0.65 3.41
CA PRO A 121 -8.73 1.14 2.12
C PRO A 121 -7.72 2.04 1.40
N PHE A 122 -7.66 1.95 0.07
CA PHE A 122 -6.73 2.73 -0.74
C PHE A 122 -6.89 4.25 -0.50
N SER A 123 -8.12 4.73 -0.40
CA SER A 123 -8.45 6.12 -0.03
C SER A 123 -7.91 6.59 1.32
N GLN A 124 -7.57 5.67 2.24
CA GLN A 124 -6.94 5.97 3.53
C GLN A 124 -5.40 5.85 3.49
N ARG A 125 -4.86 5.18 2.47
CA ARG A 125 -3.41 5.05 2.24
C ARG A 125 -2.86 6.22 1.44
N THR A 126 -3.68 6.81 0.58
CA THR A 126 -3.29 7.96 -0.24
C THR A 126 -3.60 9.27 0.48
N TYR A 127 -2.61 10.15 0.54
CA TYR A 127 -2.81 11.51 1.04
C TYR A 127 -3.74 12.29 0.09
N TYR A 128 -4.76 12.97 0.62
CA TYR A 128 -5.56 13.93 -0.13
C TYR A 128 -5.48 15.29 0.55
N PRO A 129 -5.17 16.39 -0.17
CA PRO A 129 -5.14 17.71 0.42
C PRO A 129 -6.55 18.14 0.82
N THR A 130 -6.65 18.88 1.92
CA THR A 130 -7.90 19.52 2.33
C THR A 130 -7.93 20.96 1.82
N ILE A 131 -8.94 21.30 1.03
CA ILE A 131 -9.11 22.66 0.51
C ILE A 131 -9.95 23.46 1.51
N ARG A 132 -9.34 24.48 2.12
CA ARG A 132 -10.00 25.36 3.09
C ARG A 132 -10.06 26.78 2.56
N GLY A 133 -11.17 27.45 2.78
CA GLY A 133 -11.34 28.85 2.39
C GLY A 133 -12.46 29.52 3.16
N ILE A 134 -12.61 30.83 2.91
CA ILE A 134 -13.70 31.63 3.46
C ILE A 134 -14.43 32.29 2.29
N ALA A 135 -15.71 31.97 2.15
CA ALA A 135 -16.61 32.64 1.22
C ALA A 135 -17.23 33.87 1.90
N LYS A 136 -17.15 35.04 1.26
CA LYS A 136 -17.73 36.28 1.80
C LYS A 136 -19.25 36.32 1.59
N THR A 137 -19.74 35.60 0.60
CA THR A 137 -21.14 35.49 0.21
C THR A 137 -21.50 34.04 -0.09
N ASN A 138 -22.73 33.78 -0.54
CA ASN A 138 -23.02 32.51 -1.20
C ASN A 138 -22.11 32.41 -2.43
N ALA A 139 -21.25 31.42 -2.47
CA ALA A 139 -20.23 31.30 -3.50
C ALA A 139 -20.28 29.93 -4.18
N THR A 140 -19.74 29.87 -5.40
CA THR A 140 -19.42 28.61 -6.08
C THR A 140 -17.92 28.40 -6.00
N VAL A 141 -17.49 27.26 -5.46
CA VAL A 141 -16.08 26.87 -5.41
C VAL A 141 -15.82 25.88 -6.54
N GLU A 142 -14.93 26.25 -7.45
CA GLU A 142 -14.41 25.37 -8.49
C GLU A 142 -13.01 24.91 -8.13
N VAL A 143 -12.72 23.64 -8.37
CA VAL A 143 -11.39 23.05 -8.24
C VAL A 143 -10.99 22.50 -9.60
N ARG A 144 -9.83 22.93 -10.09
CA ARG A 144 -9.23 22.48 -11.35
C ARG A 144 -7.90 21.80 -11.11
N GLN A 145 -7.58 20.84 -11.97
CA GLN A 145 -6.26 20.23 -12.03
C GLN A 145 -5.82 20.17 -13.49
N ASN A 146 -4.62 20.67 -13.80
CA ASN A 146 -4.11 20.77 -15.16
C ASN A 146 -5.10 21.48 -16.11
N GLY A 147 -5.83 22.48 -15.60
CA GLY A 147 -6.87 23.23 -16.33
C GLY A 147 -8.25 22.56 -16.41
N TYR A 148 -8.37 21.27 -16.11
CA TYR A 148 -9.64 20.54 -16.13
C TYR A 148 -10.45 20.77 -14.86
N LEU A 149 -11.76 21.03 -14.98
CA LEU A 149 -12.67 21.12 -13.83
C LEU A 149 -12.90 19.73 -13.28
N ILE A 150 -12.47 19.49 -12.05
CA ILE A 150 -12.60 18.20 -11.38
C ILE A 150 -13.72 18.23 -10.33
N TYR A 151 -13.98 19.37 -9.70
CA TYR A 151 -15.00 19.51 -8.67
C TYR A 151 -15.63 20.90 -8.68
N SER A 152 -16.94 20.98 -8.44
CA SER A 152 -17.67 22.24 -8.31
C SER A 152 -18.79 22.08 -7.28
N THR A 153 -18.86 23.00 -6.32
CA THR A 153 -19.90 22.98 -5.27
C THR A 153 -20.27 24.39 -4.84
N SER A 154 -21.50 24.57 -4.32
CA SER A 154 -21.93 25.83 -3.73
C SER A 154 -21.76 25.79 -2.22
N VAL A 155 -21.20 26.87 -1.66
CA VAL A 155 -20.95 27.02 -0.23
C VAL A 155 -21.68 28.25 0.31
N PRO A 156 -22.22 28.19 1.55
CA PRO A 156 -22.78 29.36 2.21
C PRO A 156 -21.68 30.37 2.59
N PRO A 157 -22.04 31.62 2.97
CA PRO A 157 -21.07 32.58 3.48
C PRO A 157 -20.44 32.04 4.77
N GLY A 158 -19.11 32.12 4.85
CA GLY A 158 -18.35 31.62 5.97
C GLY A 158 -17.22 30.68 5.54
N GLN A 159 -16.64 30.01 6.53
CA GLN A 159 -15.58 29.03 6.32
C GLN A 159 -16.17 27.76 5.68
N PHE A 160 -15.45 27.22 4.70
CA PHE A 160 -15.75 25.93 4.12
C PHE A 160 -14.52 25.03 4.11
N GLU A 161 -14.79 23.74 4.00
CA GLU A 161 -13.78 22.69 3.89
C GLU A 161 -14.24 21.67 2.86
N ILE A 162 -13.41 21.45 1.84
CA ILE A 162 -13.56 20.38 0.86
C ILE A 162 -12.50 19.34 1.17
N GLY A 163 -12.95 18.21 1.71
CA GLY A 163 -12.09 17.15 2.25
C GLY A 163 -12.07 15.91 1.36
N ARG A 164 -11.34 14.89 1.82
CA ARG A 164 -11.10 13.64 1.07
C ARG A 164 -12.38 12.99 0.52
N GLU A 165 -13.46 12.96 1.30
CA GLU A 165 -14.70 12.25 0.96
C GLU A 165 -15.40 12.82 -0.29
N GLN A 166 -15.04 14.04 -0.69
CA GLN A 166 -15.63 14.73 -1.83
C GLN A 166 -14.74 14.68 -3.07
N ILE A 167 -13.44 14.43 -2.90
CA ILE A 167 -12.46 14.50 -3.98
C ILE A 167 -11.68 13.20 -4.24
N ALA A 168 -11.79 12.20 -3.36
CA ALA A 168 -11.01 10.97 -3.46
C ALA A 168 -11.35 10.15 -4.72
N ASP A 169 -12.63 10.08 -5.08
CA ASP A 169 -13.14 9.27 -6.18
C ASP A 169 -13.10 10.01 -7.53
N LEU A 170 -12.64 11.27 -7.55
CA LEU A 170 -12.57 12.09 -8.77
C LEU A 170 -11.33 11.78 -9.62
N GLY A 171 -10.51 10.79 -9.23
CA GLY A 171 -9.30 10.41 -9.95
C GLY A 171 -8.19 11.47 -9.92
N VAL A 172 -8.18 12.33 -8.90
CA VAL A 172 -7.23 13.43 -8.76
C VAL A 172 -5.82 12.87 -8.51
N GLY A 173 -4.87 13.21 -9.37
CA GLY A 173 -3.47 12.77 -9.27
C GLY A 173 -2.58 13.75 -8.49
N VAL A 174 -1.31 13.39 -8.31
CA VAL A 174 -0.28 14.31 -7.75
C VAL A 174 -0.13 15.54 -8.65
N GLY A 175 0.00 16.74 -8.06
CA GLY A 175 0.16 17.99 -8.80
C GLY A 175 -0.25 19.23 -8.00
N VAL A 176 -0.87 20.18 -8.68
CA VAL A 176 -1.42 21.42 -8.08
C VAL A 176 -2.91 21.47 -8.36
N LEU A 177 -3.69 21.85 -7.35
CA LEU A 177 -5.12 22.13 -7.47
C LEU A 177 -5.32 23.64 -7.54
N ASP A 178 -5.89 24.13 -8.63
CA ASP A 178 -6.28 25.52 -8.81
C ASP A 178 -7.70 25.71 -8.26
N VAL A 179 -7.86 26.54 -7.24
CA VAL A 179 -9.14 26.78 -6.57
C VAL A 179 -9.63 28.18 -6.90
N SER A 180 -10.85 28.27 -7.42
CA SER A 180 -11.54 29.52 -7.73
C SER A 180 -12.84 29.62 -6.93
N ILE A 181 -12.99 30.68 -6.15
CA ILE A 181 -14.20 31.00 -5.38
C ILE A 181 -14.92 32.14 -6.10
N TYR A 182 -16.03 31.82 -6.76
CA TYR A 182 -16.90 32.78 -7.43
C TYR A 182 -17.96 33.29 -6.45
N GLU A 183 -17.75 34.49 -5.94
CA GLU A 183 -18.67 35.16 -5.02
C GLU A 183 -19.90 35.69 -5.77
N LYS A 184 -21.06 35.72 -5.11
CA LYS A 184 -22.30 36.26 -5.69
C LYS A 184 -22.20 37.72 -6.11
N ASN A 185 -21.28 38.48 -5.51
CA ASN A 185 -21.02 39.88 -5.85
C ASN A 185 -20.10 40.05 -7.09
N GLY A 186 -19.73 38.95 -7.77
CA GLY A 186 -18.88 38.95 -8.95
C GLY A 186 -17.37 38.97 -8.66
N GLN A 187 -16.95 39.03 -7.39
CA GLN A 187 -15.54 38.87 -7.05
C GLN A 187 -15.11 37.41 -7.22
N VAL A 188 -13.88 37.20 -7.68
CA VAL A 188 -13.28 35.86 -7.76
C VAL A 188 -12.03 35.83 -6.91
N GLN A 189 -11.95 34.86 -6.01
CA GLN A 189 -10.74 34.59 -5.24
C GLN A 189 -10.05 33.36 -5.84
N ASN A 190 -8.75 33.44 -6.09
CA ASN A 190 -7.96 32.34 -6.66
C ASN A 190 -6.78 32.02 -5.76
N TYR A 191 -6.56 30.72 -5.53
CA TYR A 191 -5.37 30.23 -4.85
C TYR A 191 -5.07 28.80 -5.29
N THR A 192 -3.86 28.34 -5.00
CA THR A 192 -3.43 26.99 -5.34
C THR A 192 -3.24 26.16 -4.08
N VAL A 193 -3.60 24.89 -4.15
CA VAL A 193 -3.37 23.89 -3.10
C VAL A 193 -2.41 22.85 -3.66
N PRO A 194 -1.19 22.70 -3.09
CA PRO A 194 -0.27 21.66 -3.53
C PRO A 194 -0.84 20.29 -3.17
N TYR A 195 -0.90 19.40 -4.15
CA TYR A 195 -1.23 18.00 -3.97
C TYR A 195 0.04 17.17 -4.18
N SER A 196 0.87 17.13 -3.15
CA SER A 196 2.02 16.23 -3.06
C SER A 196 1.77 15.20 -1.97
N THR A 197 2.10 13.94 -2.22
CA THR A 197 2.29 13.00 -1.12
C THR A 197 3.50 13.49 -0.32
N PRO A 198 3.35 13.83 0.97
CA PRO A 198 4.53 14.06 1.80
C PRO A 198 5.40 12.79 1.76
N VAL A 199 6.72 12.94 1.95
CA VAL A 199 7.68 11.82 1.94
C VAL A 199 7.50 10.89 3.17
N LEU A 200 6.28 10.80 3.72
CA LEU A 200 5.96 10.19 5.00
C LEU A 200 4.57 9.55 4.97
N SER A 201 4.55 8.22 4.91
CA SER A 201 3.81 7.36 5.84
C SER A 201 4.26 5.92 5.63
#